data_AF-A0A349M2H7-F1
#
_entry.id   AF-A0A349M2H7-F1
#
_cell.length_a   1.000
_cell.length_b   1.000
_cell.length_c   1.000
_cell.angle_alpha   90.00
_cell.angle_beta   90.00
_cell.angle_gamma   90.00
#
_symmetry.space_group_name_H-M   'P 1'
#
loop_
_entity.id
_entity.type
_entity.pdbx_description
1 polymer ?
#
loop_
_entity_poly.entity_id
_entity_poly.type
_entity_poly.pdbx_seq_one_letter_code
_entity_poly.pdbx_strand_id
1 'polypeptide(L)'
;RHRPIGNDGMHQEKRPTGTDVPTPIVPRASRTRSTDTDVEINEWERVEANSEKSRQSQPPIRRSSATTEAKALPKTPLRKPTKSHRLPRAKNVMSRHAHPLLYLGIGMLGMLVLWTVLMGVANWFSTTMDDVRYGRPRTYQTDQFVGHSESGGIPSHFIALNLYGRIEVIEFPGGDAAHARIFLGPQLYTTGSDLVPATLSFRDVNGDHKPDMIINVQGSQIVFINDQGTFRPLRPDERHQVEQFLQQHGP
;
A
#
# COMPACT_ATOMS: atom_id res chain seq x y z
N ARG A 1 21.48 72.55 -50.87
CA ARG A 1 22.62 72.08 -51.69
C ARG A 1 23.05 70.72 -51.15
N HIS A 2 22.81 69.68 -51.94
CA HIS A 2 23.08 68.26 -51.68
C HIS A 2 24.52 67.87 -52.08
N ARG A 3 25.09 66.93 -51.32
CA ARG A 3 26.07 65.81 -51.54
C ARG A 3 27.07 65.80 -52.73
N PRO A 4 28.15 64.99 -52.62
CA PRO A 4 28.16 63.65 -53.27
C PRO A 4 28.56 62.49 -52.31
N ILE A 5 27.93 61.30 -52.34
CA ILE A 5 28.20 60.08 -53.16
C ILE A 5 29.49 59.38 -52.70
N GLY A 6 29.58 58.10 -52.29
CA GLY A 6 28.77 56.89 -52.55
C GLY A 6 29.53 55.94 -53.49
N ASN A 7 29.85 54.72 -53.02
CA ASN A 7 30.15 53.46 -53.76
C ASN A 7 30.95 52.52 -52.83
N ASP A 8 30.87 51.19 -52.85
CA ASP A 8 29.92 50.20 -53.35
C ASP A 8 30.46 48.81 -52.90
N GLY A 9 29.59 47.80 -52.79
CA GLY A 9 29.98 46.37 -52.72
C GLY A 9 29.64 45.67 -51.38
N MET A 10 28.41 45.20 -51.17
CA MET A 10 27.78 43.94 -51.63
C MET A 10 27.88 42.76 -50.64
N HIS A 11 26.69 42.20 -50.42
CA HIS A 11 26.29 41.02 -49.64
C HIS A 11 27.11 39.74 -49.87
N GLN A 12 27.22 38.91 -48.81
CA GLN A 12 26.66 37.55 -48.86
C GLN A 12 26.48 36.93 -47.46
N GLU A 13 25.24 36.54 -47.19
CA GLU A 13 24.78 35.66 -46.13
C GLU A 13 24.98 34.20 -46.55
N LYS A 14 25.66 33.37 -45.74
CA LYS A 14 25.44 31.91 -45.66
C LYS A 14 25.80 31.37 -44.27
N ARG A 15 24.84 30.68 -43.64
CA ARG A 15 24.98 29.76 -42.50
C ARG A 15 25.71 28.45 -42.93
N PRO A 16 25.77 27.39 -42.09
CA PRO A 16 26.80 27.08 -41.11
C PRO A 16 27.57 25.79 -41.46
N THR A 17 28.74 25.60 -40.88
CA THR A 17 29.51 24.33 -40.84
C THR A 17 30.14 24.33 -39.45
N GLY A 18 29.96 23.37 -38.55
CA GLY A 18 29.69 21.94 -38.69
C GLY A 18 30.88 21.22 -38.07
N THR A 19 30.67 20.59 -36.91
CA THR A 19 31.49 19.53 -36.27
C THR A 19 32.90 19.97 -35.79
N ASP A 20 33.34 19.79 -34.54
CA ASP A 20 33.38 18.55 -33.74
C ASP A 20 33.35 18.85 -32.23
N VAL A 21 32.53 18.10 -31.50
CA VAL A 21 32.55 18.00 -30.03
C VAL A 21 33.12 16.62 -29.67
N PRO A 22 34.19 16.51 -28.88
CA PRO A 22 34.61 15.20 -28.38
C PRO A 22 33.75 14.82 -27.17
N THR A 23 32.86 13.84 -27.37
CA THR A 23 32.17 13.12 -26.29
C THR A 23 33.11 12.09 -25.66
N PRO A 24 33.25 12.04 -24.32
CA PRO A 24 33.85 10.88 -23.69
C PRO A 24 32.84 9.71 -23.69
N ILE A 25 33.26 8.66 -24.37
CA ILE A 25 32.67 7.32 -24.46
C ILE A 25 32.40 6.77 -23.06
N VAL A 26 31.14 6.48 -22.75
CA VAL A 26 30.74 5.68 -21.59
C VAL A 26 30.87 4.20 -21.97
N PRO A 27 31.76 3.42 -21.35
CA PRO A 27 31.75 1.98 -21.53
C PRO A 27 30.50 1.39 -20.87
N ARG A 28 29.58 0.94 -21.72
CA ARG A 28 28.45 0.07 -21.37
C ARG A 28 28.99 -1.23 -20.80
N ALA A 29 29.08 -1.33 -19.47
CA ALA A 29 29.40 -2.57 -18.79
C ALA A 29 28.24 -3.56 -18.93
N SER A 30 28.52 -4.61 -19.68
CA SER A 30 27.74 -5.81 -19.89
C SER A 30 27.44 -6.54 -18.57
N ARG A 31 26.21 -7.05 -18.48
CA ARG A 31 25.78 -8.08 -17.52
C ARG A 31 26.78 -9.23 -17.47
N THR A 32 27.32 -9.52 -16.29
CA THR A 32 27.73 -10.88 -15.93
C THR A 32 26.58 -11.52 -15.18
N ARG A 33 25.86 -12.40 -15.88
CA ARG A 33 24.91 -13.34 -15.32
C ARG A 33 25.72 -14.42 -14.59
N SER A 34 25.76 -14.37 -13.27
CA SER A 34 26.19 -15.50 -12.47
C SER A 34 25.08 -16.55 -12.53
N THR A 35 25.29 -17.55 -13.38
CA THR A 35 24.68 -18.87 -13.25
C THR A 35 25.41 -19.64 -12.15
N ASP A 36 24.70 -20.57 -11.53
CA ASP A 36 25.21 -21.69 -10.74
C ASP A 36 25.18 -21.51 -9.21
N THR A 37 24.07 -21.92 -8.62
CA THR A 37 24.07 -23.06 -7.69
C THR A 37 22.70 -23.70 -7.70
N ASP A 38 22.70 -24.94 -8.17
CA ASP A 38 21.66 -25.95 -8.02
C ASP A 38 21.20 -26.09 -6.57
N VAL A 39 19.88 -26.01 -6.33
CA VAL A 39 19.21 -26.87 -5.35
C VAL A 39 17.85 -27.25 -5.94
N GLU A 40 17.84 -28.42 -6.56
CA GLU A 40 16.66 -29.06 -7.10
C GLU A 40 16.02 -29.99 -6.02
N ILE A 41 14.71 -29.81 -5.86
CA ILE A 41 13.63 -30.76 -5.51
C ILE A 41 13.48 -31.41 -4.11
N ASN A 42 12.18 -31.56 -3.81
CA ASN A 42 11.47 -32.56 -3.00
C ASN A 42 11.26 -32.16 -1.53
N GLU A 43 10.12 -32.38 -0.89
CA GLU A 43 9.00 -33.25 -1.20
C GLU A 43 7.79 -32.85 -0.34
N TRP A 44 6.64 -33.33 -0.77
CA TRP A 44 5.35 -33.32 -0.13
C TRP A 44 5.37 -33.91 1.29
N GLU A 45 4.64 -33.31 2.23
CA GLU A 45 4.04 -34.11 3.30
C GLU A 45 2.65 -33.59 3.68
N ARG A 46 1.64 -34.31 3.18
CA ARG A 46 0.24 -34.22 3.58
C ARG A 46 0.05 -35.24 4.71
N VAL A 47 -0.04 -34.78 5.95
CA VAL A 47 -0.37 -35.65 7.08
C VAL A 47 -1.88 -35.63 7.31
N GLU A 48 -2.58 -36.58 6.70
CA GLU A 48 -3.84 -37.11 7.22
C GLU A 48 -3.53 -38.39 8.01
N ALA A 49 -3.76 -38.35 9.31
CA ALA A 49 -4.03 -39.49 10.19
C ALA A 49 -4.29 -38.94 11.60
N ASN A 50 -5.13 -39.48 12.47
CA ASN A 50 -6.25 -40.41 12.43
C ASN A 50 -6.75 -40.44 13.89
N SER A 51 -8.05 -40.65 14.10
CA SER A 51 -8.61 -41.37 15.26
C SER A 51 -8.44 -40.83 16.69
N GLU A 52 -9.58 -40.48 17.31
CA GLU A 52 -9.96 -40.80 18.71
C GLU A 52 -11.49 -40.53 18.79
N LYS A 53 -12.40 -41.50 18.68
CA LYS A 53 -12.71 -42.67 19.52
C LYS A 53 -13.18 -42.30 20.93
N SER A 54 -14.46 -41.97 21.08
CA SER A 54 -15.20 -42.16 22.33
C SER A 54 -16.29 -43.22 22.15
N ARG A 55 -16.21 -44.24 23.00
CA ARG A 55 -17.13 -45.39 23.14
C ARG A 55 -17.89 -45.25 24.47
N GLN A 56 -18.93 -46.08 24.57
CA GLN A 56 -19.76 -46.48 25.72
C GLN A 56 -21.08 -45.69 25.83
N SER A 57 -22.25 -46.34 25.78
CA SER A 57 -22.61 -47.51 26.58
C SER A 57 -23.68 -48.41 25.93
N GLN A 58 -23.62 -49.71 26.23
CA GLN A 58 -24.57 -50.81 25.94
C GLN A 58 -24.90 -51.49 27.30
N PRO A 59 -25.75 -52.56 27.44
CA PRO A 59 -26.85 -53.17 26.67
C PRO A 59 -27.99 -53.65 27.66
N PRO A 60 -28.69 -54.83 27.61
CA PRO A 60 -28.98 -55.86 26.58
C PRO A 60 -30.42 -56.52 26.61
N ILE A 61 -30.63 -57.54 25.73
CA ILE A 61 -31.49 -58.78 25.83
C ILE A 61 -32.96 -58.68 25.31
N ARG A 62 -33.51 -59.54 24.41
CA ARG A 62 -33.65 -61.03 24.41
C ARG A 62 -33.99 -61.55 22.98
N ARG A 63 -33.19 -62.45 22.37
CA ARG A 63 -33.35 -63.94 22.23
C ARG A 63 -34.60 -64.39 21.43
N SER A 64 -34.42 -64.91 20.20
CA SER A 64 -34.35 -66.34 19.78
C SER A 64 -35.75 -66.99 19.69
N SER A 65 -36.11 -67.87 18.76
CA SER A 65 -35.39 -68.84 17.92
C SER A 65 -36.37 -69.40 16.88
N ALA A 66 -35.84 -69.79 15.73
CA ALA A 66 -36.52 -70.67 14.79
C ALA A 66 -36.60 -72.10 15.35
N THR A 67 -37.70 -72.79 15.08
CA THR A 67 -37.75 -74.26 15.07
C THR A 67 -38.56 -74.72 13.86
N THR A 68 -37.86 -75.47 13.04
CA THR A 68 -38.31 -76.28 11.91
C THR A 68 -39.20 -77.41 12.42
N GLU A 69 -40.37 -77.61 11.83
CA GLU A 69 -40.94 -78.95 11.73
C GLU A 69 -41.91 -79.03 10.53
N ALA A 70 -41.53 -79.89 9.60
CA ALA A 70 -42.31 -80.23 8.41
C ALA A 70 -43.21 -81.42 8.74
N LYS A 71 -44.51 -81.31 8.46
CA LYS A 71 -45.40 -82.47 8.34
C LYS A 71 -46.46 -82.25 7.26
N ALA A 72 -46.71 -83.32 6.54
CA ALA A 72 -47.29 -83.41 5.21
C ALA A 72 -48.79 -83.04 5.07
N LEU A 73 -49.15 -82.75 3.81
CA LEU A 73 -50.45 -82.35 3.24
C LEU A 73 -51.62 -83.33 3.54
N PRO A 74 -52.89 -82.88 3.38
CA PRO A 74 -53.57 -83.14 2.11
C PRO A 74 -54.42 -81.98 1.56
N LYS A 75 -54.79 -82.18 0.29
CA LYS A 75 -55.43 -81.30 -0.69
C LYS A 75 -56.88 -80.92 -0.33
N THR A 76 -57.26 -79.65 -0.50
CA THR A 76 -58.65 -79.21 -0.83
C THR A 76 -58.62 -77.74 -1.33
N PRO A 77 -59.64 -77.26 -2.06
CA PRO A 77 -59.56 -77.03 -3.50
C PRO A 77 -59.35 -75.57 -3.91
N LEU A 78 -58.93 -75.47 -5.17
CA LEU A 78 -58.69 -74.29 -6.00
C LEU A 78 -59.76 -73.19 -5.82
N ARG A 79 -59.35 -72.02 -5.30
CA ARG A 79 -60.16 -70.79 -5.28
C ARG A 79 -59.64 -69.84 -6.35
N LYS A 80 -60.56 -69.36 -7.19
CA LYS A 80 -60.38 -68.54 -8.40
C LYS A 80 -59.43 -67.35 -8.22
N PRO A 81 -58.67 -66.95 -9.27
CA PRO A 81 -57.72 -65.85 -9.20
C PRO A 81 -58.45 -64.50 -9.08
N THR A 82 -58.33 -63.86 -7.93
CA THR A 82 -58.72 -62.46 -7.75
C THR A 82 -57.59 -61.58 -8.29
N LYS A 83 -57.94 -60.70 -9.24
CA LYS A 83 -57.07 -59.74 -9.92
C LYS A 83 -56.08 -59.08 -8.93
N SER A 84 -54.79 -59.39 -9.07
CA SER A 84 -53.73 -58.60 -8.45
C SER A 84 -53.68 -57.25 -9.16
N HIS A 85 -54.16 -56.23 -8.46
CA HIS A 85 -54.05 -54.84 -8.82
C HIS A 85 -52.55 -54.48 -8.86
N ARG A 86 -52.02 -54.16 -10.04
CA ARG A 86 -50.65 -53.64 -10.18
C ARG A 86 -50.49 -52.45 -9.21
N LEU A 87 -49.52 -52.54 -8.31
CA LEU A 87 -49.06 -51.39 -7.54
C LEU A 87 -48.49 -50.36 -8.54
N PRO A 88 -48.97 -49.10 -8.55
CA PRO A 88 -48.29 -48.07 -9.29
C PRO A 88 -46.95 -47.78 -8.61
N ARG A 89 -45.87 -47.84 -9.38
CA ARG A 89 -44.53 -47.42 -8.98
C ARG A 89 -44.63 -45.97 -8.48
N ALA A 90 -44.53 -45.77 -7.17
CA ALA A 90 -44.45 -44.44 -6.57
C ALA A 90 -43.23 -43.71 -7.12
N LYS A 91 -43.44 -42.80 -8.06
CA LYS A 91 -42.45 -41.79 -8.41
C LYS A 91 -42.52 -40.72 -7.33
N ASN A 92 -41.68 -40.87 -6.30
CA ASN A 92 -41.39 -39.78 -5.39
C ASN A 92 -40.61 -38.71 -6.16
N VAL A 93 -41.31 -37.76 -6.75
CA VAL A 93 -40.72 -36.48 -7.14
C VAL A 93 -41.10 -35.52 -6.02
N MET A 94 -40.23 -35.45 -5.02
CA MET A 94 -40.34 -34.46 -3.97
C MET A 94 -40.04 -33.10 -4.60
N SER A 95 -41.06 -32.46 -5.19
CA SER A 95 -40.93 -31.11 -5.72
C SER A 95 -40.85 -30.14 -4.55
N ARG A 96 -39.62 -29.82 -4.16
CA ARG A 96 -39.33 -28.70 -3.27
C ARG A 96 -39.60 -27.41 -4.05
N HIS A 97 -40.84 -26.95 -4.04
CA HIS A 97 -41.19 -25.62 -4.51
C HIS A 97 -40.60 -24.62 -3.51
N ALA A 98 -39.37 -24.18 -3.76
CA ALA A 98 -38.77 -23.11 -2.98
C ALA A 98 -39.65 -21.85 -3.11
N HIS A 99 -40.00 -21.24 -1.98
CA HIS A 99 -40.87 -20.07 -1.95
C HIS A 99 -40.22 -18.91 -2.74
N PRO A 100 -40.97 -18.18 -3.58
CA PRO A 100 -40.42 -17.15 -4.45
C PRO A 100 -39.73 -16.01 -3.69
N LEU A 101 -40.13 -15.75 -2.44
CA LEU A 101 -39.47 -14.79 -1.56
C LEU A 101 -38.03 -15.17 -1.19
N LEU A 102 -37.68 -16.46 -1.19
CA LEU A 102 -36.30 -16.90 -0.94
C LEU A 102 -35.37 -16.47 -2.09
N TYR A 103 -35.83 -16.62 -3.33
CA TYR A 103 -35.08 -16.17 -4.50
C TYR A 103 -34.96 -14.64 -4.55
N LEU A 104 -36.02 -13.92 -4.14
CA LEU A 104 -35.98 -12.46 -4.00
C LEU A 104 -34.96 -12.03 -2.93
N GLY A 105 -34.94 -12.69 -1.78
CA GLY A 105 -33.98 -12.42 -0.71
C GLY A 105 -32.53 -12.68 -1.13
N ILE A 106 -32.26 -13.77 -1.84
CA ILE A 106 -30.93 -14.09 -2.39
C ILE A 106 -30.51 -13.03 -3.42
N GLY A 107 -31.43 -12.56 -4.27
CA GLY A 107 -31.16 -11.50 -5.24
C GLY A 107 -30.83 -10.16 -4.57
N MET A 108 -31.59 -9.77 -3.54
CA MET A 108 -31.33 -8.56 -2.77
C MET A 108 -29.98 -8.61 -2.04
N LEU A 109 -29.64 -9.78 -1.46
CA LEU A 109 -28.37 -9.98 -0.78
C LEU A 109 -27.19 -9.95 -1.77
N GLY A 110 -27.36 -10.54 -2.95
CA GLY A 110 -26.40 -10.45 -4.05
C GLY A 110 -26.20 -9.01 -4.54
N MET A 111 -27.28 -8.23 -4.66
CA MET A 111 -27.21 -6.82 -5.06
C MET A 111 -26.51 -5.97 -4.00
N LEU A 112 -26.73 -6.25 -2.71
CA LEU A 112 -26.08 -5.55 -1.60
C LEU A 112 -24.58 -5.86 -1.54
N VAL A 113 -24.20 -7.13 -1.73
CA VAL A 113 -22.77 -7.53 -1.83
C VAL A 113 -22.12 -6.87 -3.04
N LEU A 114 -22.78 -6.90 -4.20
CA LEU A 114 -22.26 -6.24 -5.40
C LEU A 114 -22.07 -4.73 -5.16
N TRP A 115 -23.06 -4.08 -4.55
CA TRP A 115 -23.02 -2.65 -4.22
C TRP A 115 -21.85 -2.31 -3.29
N THR A 116 -21.65 -3.09 -2.22
CA THR A 116 -20.54 -2.86 -1.27
C THR A 116 -19.17 -3.03 -1.91
N VAL A 117 -18.99 -4.04 -2.77
CA VAL A 117 -17.75 -4.22 -3.54
C VAL A 117 -17.53 -3.06 -4.51
N LEU A 118 -18.58 -2.63 -5.23
CA LEU A 118 -18.48 -1.52 -6.18
C LEU A 118 -18.05 -0.21 -5.50
N MET A 119 -18.57 0.04 -4.29
CA MET A 119 -18.20 1.20 -3.49
C MET A 119 -16.74 1.14 -3.01
N GLY A 120 -16.26 -0.04 -2.61
CA GLY A 120 -14.85 -0.27 -2.25
C GLY A 120 -13.90 -0.06 -3.42
N VAL A 121 -14.27 -0.57 -4.61
CA VAL A 121 -13.50 -0.39 -5.84
C VAL A 121 -13.50 1.08 -6.29
N ALA A 122 -14.63 1.78 -6.18
CA ALA A 122 -14.71 3.21 -6.53
C ALA A 122 -13.80 4.07 -5.64
N ASN A 123 -13.80 3.83 -4.33
CA ASN A 123 -12.91 4.52 -3.38
C ASN A 123 -11.44 4.14 -3.59
N TRP A 124 -11.13 2.89 -3.90
CA TRP A 124 -9.77 2.47 -4.29
C TRP A 124 -9.33 3.15 -5.60
N PHE A 125 -10.22 3.23 -6.57
CA PHE A 125 -9.92 3.78 -7.89
C PHE A 125 -9.66 5.29 -7.84
N SER A 126 -10.45 6.07 -7.09
CA SER A 126 -10.19 7.52 -6.95
C SER A 126 -8.85 7.79 -6.26
N THR A 127 -8.57 7.11 -5.15
CA THR A 127 -7.30 7.27 -4.40
C THR A 127 -6.10 6.81 -5.24
N THR A 128 -6.25 5.74 -6.02
CA THR A 128 -5.20 5.25 -6.94
C THR A 128 -5.01 6.19 -8.11
N MET A 129 -6.07 6.78 -8.67
CA MET A 129 -5.97 7.68 -9.83
C MET A 129 -5.27 9.00 -9.47
N ASP A 130 -5.53 9.53 -8.28
CA ASP A 130 -4.88 10.73 -7.76
C ASP A 130 -3.43 10.44 -7.30
N ASP A 131 -3.17 9.30 -6.66
CA ASP A 131 -1.81 8.80 -6.38
C ASP A 131 -1.01 8.57 -7.69
N VAL A 132 -1.66 8.14 -8.78
CA VAL A 132 -1.03 7.87 -10.10
C VAL A 132 -0.79 9.15 -10.88
N ARG A 133 -1.64 10.19 -10.72
CA ARG A 133 -1.47 11.47 -11.42
C ARG A 133 -0.53 12.45 -10.71
N TYR A 134 -0.52 12.44 -9.38
CA TYR A 134 0.21 13.45 -8.58
C TYR A 134 1.33 12.84 -7.72
N GLY A 135 1.34 11.53 -7.51
CA GLY A 135 2.42 10.81 -6.83
C GLY A 135 2.38 10.87 -5.31
N ARG A 136 2.88 9.79 -4.69
CA ARG A 136 3.47 9.78 -3.34
C ARG A 136 4.88 10.38 -3.46
N PRO A 137 5.37 11.16 -2.48
CA PRO A 137 4.93 11.16 -1.08
C PRO A 137 4.17 12.42 -0.61
N ARG A 138 3.61 12.34 0.61
CA ARG A 138 3.02 13.50 1.30
C ARG A 138 4.09 14.56 1.52
N THR A 139 3.90 15.72 0.89
CA THR A 139 4.73 16.91 1.09
C THR A 139 4.03 17.88 2.02
N TYR A 140 4.73 18.38 3.04
CA TYR A 140 4.33 19.52 3.84
C TYR A 140 5.13 20.72 3.39
N GLN A 141 4.48 21.87 3.21
CA GLN A 141 5.13 23.09 2.77
C GLN A 141 4.79 24.24 3.71
N THR A 142 5.75 25.11 3.97
CA THR A 142 5.57 26.27 4.84
C THR A 142 6.62 27.35 4.54
N ASP A 143 6.25 28.60 4.78
CA ASP A 143 7.13 29.75 4.65
C ASP A 143 7.44 30.31 6.03
N GLN A 144 8.72 30.53 6.32
CA GLN A 144 9.15 31.03 7.62
C GLN A 144 10.34 31.99 7.49
N PHE A 145 10.31 33.06 8.30
CA PHE A 145 11.48 33.90 8.52
C PHE A 145 12.43 33.23 9.52
N VAL A 146 13.56 32.74 9.03
CA VAL A 146 14.62 32.07 9.81
C VAL A 146 15.95 32.83 9.72
N GLY A 147 16.00 33.93 8.96
CA GLY A 147 17.18 34.76 8.77
C GLY A 147 18.13 34.25 7.68
N HIS A 148 17.66 33.40 6.76
CA HIS A 148 18.48 32.83 5.68
C HIS A 148 18.27 33.57 4.37
N SER A 149 19.12 34.57 4.08
CA SER A 149 19.08 35.35 2.84
C SER A 149 17.74 36.06 2.57
N GLU A 150 17.03 36.44 3.63
CA GLU A 150 15.68 37.04 3.59
C GLU A 150 15.70 38.58 3.42
N SER A 151 16.78 39.14 2.86
CA SER A 151 17.00 40.60 2.80
C SER A 151 15.95 41.38 2.01
N GLY A 152 15.15 40.70 1.17
CA GLY A 152 14.04 41.28 0.41
C GLY A 152 12.68 41.23 1.11
N GLY A 153 12.60 40.77 2.37
CA GLY A 153 11.33 40.52 3.05
C GLY A 153 10.57 39.30 2.53
N ILE A 154 11.24 38.48 1.69
CA ILE A 154 10.73 37.21 1.21
C ILE A 154 11.14 36.15 2.23
N PRO A 155 10.21 35.39 2.81
CA PRO A 155 10.53 34.31 3.76
C PRO A 155 11.23 33.15 3.06
N SER A 156 11.90 32.30 3.84
CA SER A 156 12.44 31.04 3.33
C SER A 156 11.31 30.02 3.14
N HIS A 157 11.28 29.35 1.99
CA HIS A 157 10.27 28.32 1.69
C HIS A 157 10.81 26.94 2.04
N PHE A 158 10.01 26.15 2.75
CA PHE A 158 10.37 24.80 3.18
C PHE A 158 9.43 23.77 2.60
N ILE A 159 9.99 22.66 2.14
CA ILE A 159 9.26 21.47 1.71
C ILE A 159 9.78 20.29 2.51
N ALA A 160 8.98 19.76 3.42
CA ALA A 160 9.25 18.49 4.07
C ALA A 160 8.54 17.37 3.31
N LEU A 161 9.25 16.28 3.02
CA LEU A 161 8.69 15.14 2.35
C LEU A 161 9.27 13.83 2.88
N ASN A 162 8.54 12.75 2.64
CA ASN A 162 8.92 11.41 3.05
C ASN A 162 9.18 10.54 1.83
N LEU A 163 10.42 10.47 1.36
CA LEU A 163 10.81 9.60 0.26
C LEU A 163 11.05 8.17 0.77
N TYR A 164 10.03 7.31 0.67
CA TYR A 164 10.14 5.87 0.99
C TYR A 164 10.64 5.59 2.42
N GLY A 165 10.14 6.35 3.40
CA GLY A 165 10.56 6.26 4.79
C GLY A 165 11.77 7.13 5.12
N ARG A 166 12.40 7.80 4.15
CA ARG A 166 13.43 8.81 4.39
C ARG A 166 12.81 10.19 4.48
N ILE A 167 12.96 10.83 5.62
CA ILE A 167 12.50 12.21 5.78
C ILE A 167 13.54 13.17 5.22
N GLU A 168 13.10 14.07 4.35
CA GLU A 168 13.92 15.10 3.73
C GLU A 168 13.22 16.44 3.81
N VAL A 169 14.00 17.49 4.07
CA VAL A 169 13.51 18.86 4.08
C VAL A 169 14.33 19.66 3.09
N ILE A 170 13.65 20.31 2.15
CA ILE A 170 14.25 21.21 1.19
C ILE A 170 13.94 22.63 1.65
N GLU A 171 14.97 23.45 1.76
CA GLU A 171 14.88 24.87 2.05
C GLU A 171 15.23 25.68 0.80
N PHE A 172 14.47 26.73 0.53
CA PHE A 172 14.76 27.78 -0.44
C PHE A 172 14.96 29.10 0.32
N PRO A 173 16.22 29.46 0.65
CA PRO A 173 16.53 30.66 1.42
C PRO A 173 15.99 31.91 0.73
N GLY A 174 15.17 32.70 1.42
CA GLY A 174 14.53 33.90 0.85
C GLY A 174 13.74 33.64 -0.45
N GLY A 175 13.25 32.41 -0.65
CA GLY A 175 12.53 31.99 -1.86
C GLY A 175 13.43 31.73 -3.08
N ASP A 176 14.75 31.70 -2.92
CA ASP A 176 15.69 31.49 -4.02
C ASP A 176 15.99 29.99 -4.25
N ALA A 177 15.52 29.48 -5.38
CA ALA A 177 15.78 28.11 -5.83
C ALA A 177 17.26 27.83 -6.14
N ALA A 178 18.05 28.84 -6.50
CA ALA A 178 19.47 28.67 -6.84
C ALA A 178 20.33 28.31 -5.62
N HIS A 179 19.87 28.65 -4.41
CA HIS A 179 20.55 28.40 -3.16
C HIS A 179 19.84 27.34 -2.30
N ALA A 180 19.06 26.46 -2.94
CA ALA A 180 18.32 25.42 -2.25
C ALA A 180 19.25 24.51 -1.43
N ARG A 181 18.81 24.15 -0.23
CA ARG A 181 19.54 23.25 0.68
C ARG A 181 18.66 22.08 1.06
N ILE A 182 19.28 20.93 1.32
CA ILE A 182 18.58 19.70 1.69
C ILE A 182 19.07 19.24 3.06
N PHE A 183 18.14 19.09 3.99
CA PHE A 183 18.37 18.55 5.33
C PHE A 183 17.78 17.15 5.41
N LEU A 184 18.62 16.24 5.89
CA LEU A 184 18.33 14.82 5.91
C LEU A 184 17.85 14.40 7.30
N GLY A 185 16.56 14.06 7.43
CA GLY A 185 15.93 13.59 8.65
C GLY A 185 16.13 12.09 8.92
N PRO A 186 15.45 11.49 9.90
CA PRO A 186 15.62 10.06 10.21
C PRO A 186 15.14 9.15 9.07
N GLN A 187 15.63 7.91 9.08
CA GLN A 187 15.07 6.82 8.28
C GLN A 187 14.06 6.03 9.13
N LEU A 188 12.86 5.84 8.60
CA LEU A 188 11.79 5.08 9.23
C LEU A 188 11.82 3.63 8.72
N TYR A 189 11.97 2.68 9.64
CA TYR A 189 11.98 1.24 9.37
C TYR A 189 10.69 0.61 9.90
N THR A 190 9.57 0.85 9.24
CA THR A 190 8.29 0.23 9.59
C THR A 190 7.44 0.00 8.36
N THR A 191 6.51 -0.95 8.43
CA THR A 191 5.56 -1.20 7.35
C THR A 191 4.65 0.02 7.19
N GLY A 192 4.55 0.56 5.97
CA GLY A 192 3.81 1.80 5.71
C GLY A 192 4.56 3.07 6.11
N SER A 193 5.88 3.00 6.30
CA SER A 193 6.71 4.17 6.60
C SER A 193 6.64 5.24 5.52
N ASP A 194 6.39 4.88 4.26
CA ASP A 194 6.20 5.77 3.11
C ASP A 194 4.96 6.65 3.21
N LEU A 195 3.99 6.27 4.05
CA LEU A 195 2.73 6.99 4.27
C LEU A 195 2.82 8.00 5.41
N VAL A 196 3.92 8.02 6.16
CA VAL A 196 4.07 8.89 7.32
C VAL A 196 4.24 10.35 6.86
N PRO A 197 3.37 11.28 7.28
CA PRO A 197 3.59 12.69 7.01
C PRO A 197 4.75 13.21 7.88
N ALA A 198 5.61 14.03 7.29
CA ALA A 198 6.54 14.88 8.03
C ALA A 198 6.00 16.30 8.02
N THR A 199 5.96 16.96 9.18
CA THR A 199 5.61 18.38 9.29
C THR A 199 6.75 19.14 9.95
N LEU A 200 6.77 20.45 9.77
CA LEU A 200 7.77 21.34 10.35
C LEU A 200 7.11 22.29 11.35
N SER A 201 7.82 22.57 12.44
CA SER A 201 7.55 23.71 13.31
C SER A 201 8.84 24.49 13.53
N PHE A 202 8.73 25.79 13.75
CA PHE A 202 9.87 26.67 13.95
C PHE A 202 9.77 27.35 15.30
N ARG A 203 10.80 27.18 16.13
CA ARG A 203 10.85 27.73 17.48
C ARG A 203 12.30 27.86 17.92
N ASP A 204 12.61 28.93 18.62
CA ASP A 204 13.90 29.09 19.30
C ASP A 204 13.96 28.09 20.47
N VAL A 205 14.77 27.03 20.33
CA VAL A 205 14.93 25.99 21.37
C VAL A 205 16.22 26.12 22.15
N ASN A 206 17.19 26.88 21.64
CA ASN A 206 18.51 27.07 22.24
C ASN A 206 18.66 28.43 22.96
N GLY A 207 17.70 29.34 22.79
CA GLY A 207 17.64 30.66 23.40
C GLY A 207 18.43 31.75 22.66
N ASP A 208 18.75 31.56 21.38
CA ASP A 208 19.56 32.50 20.58
C ASP A 208 18.74 33.53 19.78
N HIS A 209 17.41 33.54 19.98
CA HIS A 209 16.43 34.36 19.27
C HIS A 209 16.35 34.10 17.76
N LYS A 210 16.86 32.97 17.28
CA LYS A 210 16.66 32.48 15.91
C LYS A 210 15.70 31.29 15.95
N PRO A 211 14.74 31.20 15.02
CA PRO A 211 13.90 30.03 14.94
C PRO A 211 14.71 28.80 14.50
N ASP A 212 14.76 27.78 15.34
CA ASP A 212 15.26 26.45 15.01
C ASP A 212 14.17 25.64 14.30
N MET A 213 14.58 24.67 13.48
CA MET A 213 13.65 23.83 12.74
C MET A 213 13.40 22.52 13.48
N ILE A 214 12.13 22.20 13.71
CA ILE A 214 11.68 20.97 14.36
C ILE A 214 10.89 20.16 13.36
N ILE A 215 11.38 18.97 13.04
CA ILE A 215 10.71 18.01 12.17
C ILE A 215 9.86 17.09 13.05
N ASN A 216 8.55 17.06 12.82
CA ASN A 216 7.60 16.21 13.54
C ASN A 216 7.21 15.01 12.65
N VAL A 217 7.46 13.80 13.14
CA VAL A 217 7.28 12.55 12.40
C VAL A 217 6.81 11.44 13.35
N GLN A 218 5.61 10.90 13.16
CA GLN A 218 5.00 9.88 14.05
C GLN A 218 5.06 10.23 15.57
N GLY A 219 4.97 11.52 15.93
CA GLY A 219 5.08 11.97 17.32
C GLY A 219 6.52 12.07 17.86
N SER A 220 7.52 11.73 17.06
CA SER A 220 8.93 12.06 17.33
C SER A 220 9.26 13.44 16.81
N GLN A 221 10.09 14.17 17.56
CA GLN A 221 10.60 15.49 17.19
C GLN A 221 12.10 15.40 16.91
N ILE A 222 12.54 15.92 15.77
CA ILE A 222 13.94 15.99 15.38
C ILE A 222 14.29 17.45 15.18
N VAL A 223 15.27 17.94 15.95
CA VAL A 223 15.64 19.35 15.98
C VAL A 223 16.88 19.60 15.14
N PHE A 224 16.82 20.67 14.35
CA PHE A 224 17.91 21.27 13.62
C PHE A 224 18.11 22.69 14.11
N ILE A 225 19.32 22.98 14.59
CA ILE A 225 19.68 24.28 15.15
C ILE A 225 20.02 25.24 14.01
N ASN A 226 19.48 26.44 14.07
CA ASN A 226 19.79 27.54 13.16
C ASN A 226 21.10 28.20 13.57
N ASP A 227 22.17 27.93 12.84
CA ASP A 227 23.51 28.41 13.15
C ASP A 227 24.23 28.86 11.88
N GLN A 228 24.94 29.99 11.96
CA GLN A 228 25.71 30.56 10.84
C GLN A 228 24.92 30.73 9.52
N GLY A 229 23.61 30.99 9.61
CA GLY A 229 22.76 31.18 8.43
C GLY A 229 22.45 29.89 7.68
N THR A 230 22.50 28.75 8.37
CA THR A 230 22.02 27.45 7.89
C THR A 230 21.50 26.60 9.05
N PHE A 231 20.89 25.46 8.74
CA PHE A 231 20.49 24.49 9.75
C PHE A 231 21.56 23.41 9.91
N ARG A 232 21.86 23.07 11.16
CA ARG A 232 22.73 21.95 11.51
C ARG A 232 22.01 20.95 12.42
N PRO A 233 22.39 19.66 12.39
CA PRO A 233 21.88 18.70 13.36
C PRO A 233 22.19 19.15 14.80
N LEU A 234 21.26 18.84 15.71
CA LEU A 234 21.46 19.04 17.15
C LEU A 234 22.69 18.26 17.64
N ARG A 235 23.60 18.94 18.34
CA ARG A 235 24.81 18.29 18.88
C ARG A 235 24.51 17.54 20.19
N PRO A 236 25.31 16.51 20.55
CA PRO A 236 25.06 15.71 21.75
C PRO A 236 25.08 16.52 23.06
N ASP A 237 25.91 17.57 23.14
CA ASP A 237 26.05 18.47 24.29
C ASP A 237 24.82 19.37 24.49
N GLU A 238 24.15 19.76 23.42
CA GLU A 238 22.96 20.63 23.43
C GLU A 238 21.67 19.83 23.69
N ARG A 239 21.71 18.50 23.55
CA ARG A 239 20.51 17.65 23.54
C ARG A 239 19.69 17.75 24.81
N HIS A 240 20.34 17.68 25.97
CA HIS A 240 19.63 17.71 27.26
C HIS A 240 18.87 19.03 27.49
N GLN A 241 19.43 20.15 27.04
CA GLN A 241 18.79 21.46 27.15
C GLN A 241 17.55 21.53 26.25
N VAL A 242 17.68 21.11 25.00
CA VAL A 242 16.58 21.11 24.03
C VAL A 242 15.46 20.15 24.45
N GLU A 243 15.78 18.96 24.95
CA GLU A 243 14.79 18.01 25.46
C GLU A 243 13.99 18.58 26.63
N GLN A 244 14.65 19.26 27.57
CA GLN A 244 13.97 19.94 28.67
C GLN A 244 13.04 21.06 28.17
N PHE A 245 13.50 21.84 27.18
CA PHE A 245 12.70 22.89 26.57
C PHE A 245 11.43 22.34 25.91
N LEU A 246 11.56 21.27 25.13
CA LEU A 246 10.44 20.61 24.44
C LEU A 246 9.43 20.00 25.44
N GLN A 247 9.90 19.44 26.55
CA GLN A 247 9.02 18.91 27.61
C GLN A 247 8.19 20.02 28.29
N GLN A 248 8.77 21.20 28.49
CA GLN A 248 8.09 22.31 29.15
C GLN A 248 7.09 23.02 28.23
N HIS A 249 7.39 23.11 26.92
CA HIS A 249 6.63 23.92 25.98
C HIS A 249 5.75 23.12 25.01
N GLY A 250 5.73 21.79 25.14
CA GLY A 250 4.92 20.90 24.31
C GLY A 250 5.30 20.93 22.82
N PRO A 251 4.62 20.10 22.00
CA PRO A 251 4.83 20.06 20.55
C PRO A 251 4.41 21.33 19.84
#